data_AF-Q1IUN8-F1
#
_entry.id   AF-Q1IUN8-F1
#
_cell.length_a   1.000
_cell.length_b   1.000
_cell.length_c   1.000
_cell.angle_alpha   90.00
_cell.angle_beta   90.00
_cell.angle_gamma   90.00
#
_symmetry.space_group_name_H-M   'P 1'
#
loop_
_entity.id
_entity.type
_entity.pdbx_description
1 polymer ?
#
loop_
_entity_poly.entity_id
_entity_poly.type
_entity_poly.pdbx_seq_one_letter_code
_entity_poly.pdbx_strand_id
1 'polypeptide(L)'
;MINEIHTRNGKSIADVLNDFKNEVHRAVLTRAQLFVEEIKQKAVSIKASLPMLVMASIFLLTAWFLFTAAIVTLIAAAIPGNPWAYPIAFGAVMVLYALIGGILAMTGMKALRKNNLTPEKTIRVLREDGILLETEARRIA
;
A
#
# COMPACT_ATOMS: atom_id res chain seq x y z
N MET A 1 3.61 -34.77 64.95
CA MET A 1 2.54 -34.48 63.97
C MET A 1 2.91 -33.17 63.30
N ILE A 2 2.83 -33.12 61.97
CA ILE A 2 2.99 -31.93 61.08
C ILE A 2 4.45 -31.43 61.00
N ASN A 3 5.17 -31.47 59.88
CA ASN A 3 4.78 -31.03 58.54
C ASN A 3 5.68 -31.67 57.46
N GLU A 4 5.13 -32.56 56.63
CA GLU A 4 5.75 -32.94 55.35
C GLU A 4 5.56 -31.78 54.39
N ILE A 5 6.66 -31.13 54.02
CA ILE A 5 6.66 -30.07 53.02
C ILE A 5 6.64 -30.76 51.65
N HIS A 6 5.45 -30.82 51.04
CA HIS A 6 5.27 -31.26 49.66
C HIS A 6 6.10 -30.40 48.69
N THR A 7 7.26 -30.92 48.27
CA THR A 7 7.95 -30.47 47.06
C THR A 7 7.22 -31.04 45.84
N ARG A 8 6.09 -30.43 45.46
CA ARG A 8 5.30 -30.82 44.30
C ARG A 8 5.00 -29.63 43.38
N ASN A 9 6.03 -28.91 42.93
CA ASN A 9 6.06 -28.21 41.62
C ASN A 9 7.36 -27.40 41.48
N GLY A 10 8.39 -28.05 40.95
CA GLY A 10 9.64 -27.40 40.59
C GLY A 10 9.56 -26.76 39.20
N LYS A 11 8.75 -25.72 39.03
CA LYS A 11 8.93 -24.78 37.91
C LYS A 11 9.72 -23.58 38.42
N SER A 12 10.96 -23.47 37.96
CA SER A 12 11.83 -22.34 38.28
C SER A 12 11.23 -21.04 37.72
N ILE A 13 11.55 -19.88 38.30
CA ILE A 13 11.22 -18.57 37.70
C ILE A 13 11.75 -18.47 36.26
N ALA A 14 12.85 -19.19 35.97
CA ALA A 14 13.39 -19.36 34.63
C ALA A 14 12.43 -20.11 33.68
N ASP A 15 11.69 -21.11 34.16
CA ASP A 15 10.71 -21.85 33.35
C ASP A 15 9.49 -20.99 33.02
N VAL A 16 9.03 -20.16 33.96
CA VAL A 16 7.90 -19.24 33.75
C VAL A 16 8.25 -18.17 32.71
N LEU A 17 9.49 -17.66 32.72
CA LEU A 17 9.97 -16.70 31.73
C LEU A 17 10.10 -17.34 30.34
N ASN A 18 10.55 -18.60 30.27
CA ASN A 18 10.61 -19.35 29.02
C ASN A 18 9.21 -19.66 28.47
N ASP A 19 8.27 -20.03 29.34
CA ASP A 19 6.86 -20.26 28.97
C ASP A 19 6.23 -18.95 28.44
N PHE A 20 6.44 -17.81 29.10
CA PHE A 20 5.93 -16.50 28.64
C PHE A 20 6.51 -16.09 27.28
N LYS A 21 7.83 -16.26 27.07
CA LYS A 21 8.47 -16.00 25.76
C LYS A 21 7.87 -16.86 24.66
N ASN A 22 7.66 -18.14 24.94
CA ASN A 22 7.05 -19.08 23.99
C ASN A 22 5.59 -18.74 23.71
N GLU A 23 4.86 -18.20 24.68
CA GLU A 23 3.46 -17.80 24.54
C GLU A 23 3.32 -16.48 23.76
N VAL A 24 4.19 -15.50 23.97
CA VAL A 24 4.27 -14.28 23.16
C VAL A 24 4.61 -14.61 21.70
N HIS A 25 5.57 -15.51 21.47
CA HIS A 25 5.93 -15.93 20.11
C HIS A 25 4.76 -16.62 19.41
N ARG A 26 4.02 -17.48 20.12
CA ARG A 26 2.79 -18.11 19.60
C ARG A 26 1.72 -17.06 19.30
N ALA A 27 1.48 -16.12 20.21
CA ALA A 27 0.49 -15.07 20.02
C ALA A 27 0.79 -14.18 18.81
N VAL A 28 2.06 -13.83 18.59
CA VAL A 28 2.48 -13.05 17.42
C VAL A 28 2.31 -13.85 16.13
N LEU A 29 2.73 -15.12 16.10
CA LEU A 29 2.56 -15.99 14.93
C LEU A 29 1.09 -16.18 14.57
N THR A 30 0.24 -16.45 15.57
CA THR A 30 -1.20 -16.63 15.36
C THR A 30 -1.87 -15.35 14.86
N ARG A 31 -1.55 -14.19 15.45
CA ARG A 31 -2.08 -12.90 14.98
C ARG A 31 -1.60 -12.55 13.57
N ALA A 32 -0.35 -12.86 13.23
CA ALA A 32 0.17 -12.67 11.88
C ALA A 32 -0.55 -13.58 10.87
N GLN A 33 -0.80 -14.84 11.21
CA GLN A 33 -1.56 -15.77 10.36
C GLN A 33 -3.00 -15.30 10.15
N LEU A 34 -3.69 -14.86 11.22
CA LEU A 34 -5.02 -14.28 11.14
C LEU A 34 -5.05 -13.01 10.28
N PHE A 35 -4.06 -12.13 10.43
CA PHE A 35 -3.94 -10.91 9.63
C PHE A 35 -3.76 -11.22 8.13
N VAL A 36 -2.91 -12.19 7.80
CA VAL A 36 -2.73 -12.65 6.41
C VAL A 36 -4.02 -13.21 5.84
N GLU A 37 -4.76 -13.98 6.63
CA GLU A 37 -6.03 -14.57 6.21
C GLU A 37 -7.12 -13.51 6.02
N GLU A 38 -7.19 -12.51 6.90
CA GLU A 38 -8.12 -11.39 6.77
C GLU A 38 -7.80 -10.54 5.52
N ILE A 39 -6.52 -10.30 5.22
CA ILE A 39 -6.11 -9.65 3.97
C ILE A 39 -6.55 -10.47 2.77
N LYS A 40 -6.38 -11.80 2.79
CA LYS A 40 -6.83 -12.67 1.69
C LYS A 40 -8.35 -12.61 1.51
N GLN A 41 -9.11 -12.66 2.60
CA GLN A 41 -10.57 -12.57 2.54
C GLN A 41 -11.04 -11.21 1.99
N LYS A 42 -10.44 -10.10 2.45
CA LYS A 42 -10.70 -8.76 1.89
C LYS A 42 -10.27 -8.65 0.42
N ALA A 43 -9.16 -9.27 0.04
CA ALA A 43 -8.72 -9.30 -1.36
C ALA A 43 -9.69 -10.10 -2.25
N VAL A 44 -10.29 -11.19 -1.75
CA VAL A 44 -11.32 -11.94 -2.46
C VAL A 44 -12.61 -11.13 -2.60
N SER A 45 -13.01 -10.35 -1.58
CA SER A 45 -14.16 -9.45 -1.72
C SER A 45 -13.91 -8.35 -2.76
N ILE A 46 -12.68 -7.81 -2.84
CA ILE A 46 -12.28 -6.87 -3.89
C ILE A 46 -12.36 -7.51 -5.28
N LYS A 47 -12.00 -8.80 -5.42
CA LYS A 47 -12.12 -9.53 -6.69
C LYS A 47 -13.57 -9.63 -7.17
N ALA A 48 -14.53 -9.79 -6.26
CA ALA A 48 -15.96 -9.85 -6.63
C ALA A 48 -16.47 -8.51 -7.20
N SER A 49 -15.92 -7.38 -6.75
CA SER A 49 -16.24 -6.04 -7.28
C SER A 49 -15.45 -5.64 -8.51
N LEU A 50 -14.39 -6.38 -8.85
CA LEU A 50 -13.50 -6.08 -9.96
C LEU A 50 -14.21 -5.91 -11.32
N PRO A 51 -15.14 -6.79 -11.76
CA PRO A 51 -15.82 -6.60 -13.04
C PRO A 51 -16.68 -5.33 -13.05
N MET A 52 -17.32 -4.99 -11.93
CA MET A 52 -18.12 -3.77 -11.83
C MET A 52 -17.25 -2.51 -11.90
N LEU A 53 -16.05 -2.53 -11.29
CA LEU A 53 -15.07 -1.46 -11.41
C LEU A 53 -14.51 -1.32 -12.83
N VAL A 54 -14.28 -2.43 -13.53
CA VAL A 54 -13.85 -2.40 -14.94
C VAL A 54 -14.92 -1.73 -15.80
N MET A 55 -16.18 -2.13 -15.66
CA MET A 55 -17.29 -1.50 -16.38
C MET A 55 -17.43 -0.02 -16.04
N ALA A 56 -17.40 0.33 -14.75
CA ALA A 56 -17.44 1.72 -14.32
C ALA A 56 -16.28 2.55 -14.92
N SER A 57 -15.08 1.97 -14.97
CA SER A 57 -13.91 2.62 -15.58
C SER A 57 -14.10 2.84 -17.07
N ILE A 58 -14.68 1.88 -17.80
CA ILE A 58 -15.01 2.04 -19.22
C ILE A 58 -15.98 3.22 -19.40
N PHE A 59 -17.09 3.25 -18.65
CA PHE A 59 -18.05 4.35 -18.74
C PHE A 59 -17.44 5.70 -18.39
N LEU A 60 -16.61 5.77 -17.34
CA LEU A 60 -15.92 6.99 -16.96
C LEU A 60 -14.93 7.45 -18.03
N LEU A 61 -14.19 6.54 -18.65
CA LEU A 61 -13.30 6.86 -19.77
C LEU A 61 -14.08 7.37 -20.99
N THR A 62 -15.19 6.73 -21.33
CA THR A 62 -16.07 7.19 -22.41
C THR A 62 -16.63 8.59 -22.11
N ALA A 63 -17.11 8.82 -20.89
CA ALA A 63 -17.60 10.13 -20.46
C ALA A 63 -16.49 11.20 -20.51
N TRP A 64 -15.26 10.85 -20.10
CA TRP A 64 -14.10 11.73 -20.16
C TRP A 64 -13.75 12.16 -21.60
N PHE A 65 -13.81 11.23 -22.56
CA PHE A 65 -13.58 11.55 -23.97
C PHE A 65 -14.68 12.45 -24.53
N LEU A 66 -15.95 12.17 -24.23
CA LEU A 66 -17.07 13.02 -24.65
C LEU A 66 -16.98 14.42 -24.05
N PHE A 67 -16.63 14.53 -22.77
CA PHE A 67 -16.42 15.81 -22.11
C PHE A 67 -15.28 16.61 -22.76
N THR A 68 -14.16 15.95 -23.05
CA THR A 68 -13.02 16.58 -23.74
C THR A 68 -13.41 17.05 -25.14
N ALA A 69 -14.13 16.23 -25.90
CA ALA A 69 -14.63 16.59 -27.22
C ALA A 69 -15.58 17.80 -27.14
N ALA A 70 -16.49 17.83 -26.16
CA ALA A 70 -17.41 18.94 -25.96
C ALA A 70 -16.66 20.27 -25.70
N ILE A 71 -15.62 20.26 -24.86
CA ILE A 71 -14.78 21.45 -24.62
C ILE A 71 -14.07 21.88 -25.92
N VAL A 72 -13.46 20.95 -26.64
CA VAL A 72 -12.75 21.25 -27.90
C VAL A 72 -13.70 21.86 -28.92
N THR A 73 -14.89 21.26 -29.11
CA THR A 73 -15.90 21.78 -30.03
C THR A 73 -16.38 23.16 -29.60
N LEU A 74 -16.57 23.41 -28.31
CA LEU A 74 -16.96 24.73 -27.80
C LEU A 74 -15.90 25.80 -28.10
N ILE A 75 -14.61 25.48 -27.90
CA ILE A 75 -13.52 26.40 -28.22
C ILE A 75 -13.41 26.61 -29.74
N ALA A 76 -13.53 25.55 -30.54
CA ALA A 76 -13.47 25.65 -31.99
C ALA A 76 -14.65 26.48 -32.55
N ALA A 77 -15.85 26.32 -31.99
CA ALA A 77 -17.04 27.09 -32.37
C ALA A 77 -16.91 28.59 -32.04
N ALA A 78 -16.09 28.95 -31.05
CA ALA A 78 -15.80 30.35 -30.72
C ALA A 78 -14.86 31.04 -31.74
N ILE A 79 -14.24 30.28 -32.66
CA ILE A 79 -13.34 30.81 -33.69
C ILE A 79 -13.87 30.43 -35.10
N PRO A 80 -15.05 30.93 -35.50
CA PRO A 80 -15.65 30.56 -36.77
C PRO A 80 -14.82 31.07 -37.96
N GLY A 81 -14.72 30.25 -39.01
CA GLY A 81 -14.05 30.61 -40.27
C GLY A 81 -12.52 30.43 -40.27
N ASN A 82 -11.91 30.00 -39.16
CA ASN A 82 -10.48 29.69 -39.13
C ASN A 82 -10.22 28.20 -39.45
N PRO A 83 -9.46 27.85 -40.51
CA PRO A 83 -9.10 26.46 -40.82
C PRO A 83 -8.35 25.75 -39.68
N TRP A 84 -7.70 26.51 -38.79
CA TRP A 84 -6.90 26.01 -37.68
C TRP A 84 -7.67 25.98 -36.34
N ALA A 85 -8.98 26.20 -36.33
CA ALA A 85 -9.79 26.23 -35.11
C ALA A 85 -9.66 24.96 -34.26
N TYR A 86 -9.72 23.77 -34.87
CA TYR A 86 -9.59 22.50 -34.16
C TYR A 86 -8.18 22.28 -33.58
N PRO A 87 -7.08 22.39 -34.37
CA PRO A 87 -5.72 22.32 -33.81
C PRO A 87 -5.49 23.26 -32.63
N ILE A 88 -5.96 24.51 -32.72
CA ILE A 88 -5.83 25.49 -31.64
C ILE A 88 -6.63 25.04 -30.41
N ALA A 89 -7.87 24.58 -30.60
CA ALA A 89 -8.71 24.10 -29.51
C ALA A 89 -8.11 22.88 -28.79
N PHE A 90 -7.61 21.89 -29.53
CA PHE A 90 -6.91 20.74 -28.95
C PHE A 90 -5.64 21.16 -28.21
N GLY A 91 -4.86 22.09 -28.76
CA GLY A 91 -3.69 22.64 -28.10
C GLY A 91 -4.03 23.34 -26.78
N ALA A 92 -5.09 24.14 -26.76
CA ALA A 92 -5.55 24.82 -25.55
C ALA A 92 -5.97 23.84 -24.46
N VAL A 93 -6.76 22.81 -24.82
CA VAL A 93 -7.19 21.77 -23.87
C VAL A 93 -6.01 20.92 -23.38
N MET A 94 -5.04 20.62 -24.25
CA MET A 94 -3.81 19.93 -23.86
C MET A 94 -3.05 20.71 -22.79
N VAL A 95 -2.84 22.01 -23.00
CA VAL A 95 -2.14 22.86 -22.02
C VAL A 95 -2.91 22.90 -20.70
N LEU A 96 -4.24 23.06 -20.75
CA LEU A 96 -5.08 23.05 -19.56
C LEU A 96 -4.92 21.75 -18.75
N TYR A 97 -5.01 20.59 -19.41
CA TYR A 97 -4.84 19.29 -18.76
C TYR A 97 -3.42 19.07 -18.24
N ALA A 98 -2.39 19.53 -18.97
CA ALA A 98 -1.00 19.45 -18.52
C ALA A 98 -0.76 20.27 -17.25
N LEU A 99 -1.37 21.46 -17.13
CA LEU A 99 -1.27 22.29 -15.93
C LEU A 99 -1.95 21.63 -14.74
N ILE A 100 -3.19 21.20 -14.90
CA ILE A 100 -3.96 20.54 -13.83
C ILE A 100 -3.27 19.24 -13.40
N GLY A 101 -2.92 18.40 -14.37
CA GLY A 101 -2.23 17.12 -14.14
C GLY A 101 -0.86 17.32 -13.51
N GLY A 102 -0.11 18.33 -13.94
CA GLY A 102 1.18 18.69 -13.35
C GLY A 102 1.06 19.10 -11.89
N ILE A 103 0.07 19.95 -11.55
CA ILE A 103 -0.19 20.35 -10.16
C ILE A 103 -0.56 19.13 -9.31
N LEU A 104 -1.49 18.29 -9.78
CA LEU A 104 -1.92 17.09 -9.06
C LEU A 104 -0.77 16.08 -8.88
N ALA A 105 0.06 15.90 -9.90
CA ALA A 105 1.23 15.04 -9.82
C ALA A 105 2.24 15.57 -8.80
N MET A 106 2.49 16.88 -8.78
CA MET A 106 3.39 17.50 -7.82
C MET A 106 2.85 17.38 -6.39
N THR A 107 1.56 17.65 -6.16
CA THR A 107 0.95 17.54 -4.82
C THR A 107 0.90 16.10 -4.35
N GLY A 108 0.51 15.16 -5.23
CA GLY A 108 0.53 13.72 -4.96
C GLY A 108 1.94 13.23 -4.62
N MET A 109 2.94 13.57 -5.43
CA MET A 109 4.33 13.18 -5.17
C MET A 109 4.86 13.75 -3.86
N LYS A 110 4.53 15.02 -3.54
CA LYS A 110 4.86 15.63 -2.24
C LYS A 110 4.20 14.89 -1.08
N ALA A 111 2.94 14.49 -1.22
CA ALA A 111 2.22 13.74 -0.18
C ALA A 111 2.83 12.34 0.04
N LEU A 112 3.18 11.62 -1.02
CA LEU A 112 3.83 10.30 -0.92
C LEU A 112 5.21 10.40 -0.26
N ARG A 113 6.00 11.43 -0.62
CA ARG A 113 7.32 11.69 -0.01
C ARG A 113 7.22 12.09 1.47
N LYS A 114 6.22 12.89 1.84
CA LYS A 114 6.00 13.31 3.23
C LYS A 114 5.59 12.14 4.13
N ASN A 115 4.87 11.16 3.60
CA ASN A 115 4.36 10.03 4.36
C ASN A 115 5.33 8.84 4.46
N ASN A 116 6.59 8.97 4.02
CA ASN A 116 7.65 7.95 4.11
C ASN A 116 7.09 6.52 4.04
N LEU A 117 6.45 6.21 2.91
CA LEU A 117 5.79 4.91 2.68
C LEU A 117 6.77 3.72 2.74
N THR A 118 8.07 4.01 2.78
CA THR A 118 9.12 3.06 3.10
C THR A 118 9.23 2.93 4.63
N PRO A 119 8.83 1.80 5.25
CA PRO A 119 8.98 1.61 6.69
C PRO A 119 10.48 1.49 7.03
N GLU A 120 11.10 2.61 7.39
CA GLU A 120 12.53 2.69 7.71
C GLU A 120 12.93 1.73 8.84
N LYS A 121 12.04 1.54 9.82
CA LYS A 121 12.28 0.60 10.92
C LYS A 121 12.38 -0.84 10.44
N THR A 122 11.54 -1.27 9.49
CA THR A 122 11.55 -2.63 8.96
C THR A 122 12.78 -2.89 8.09
N ILE A 123 13.20 -1.91 7.29
CA ILE A 123 14.43 -2.03 6.48
C ILE A 123 15.68 -2.06 7.36
N ARG A 124 15.71 -1.29 8.46
CA ARG A 124 16.86 -1.28 9.37
C ARG A 124 17.04 -2.63 10.07
N VAL A 125 15.95 -3.21 10.59
CA VAL A 125 15.99 -4.52 11.27
C VAL A 125 16.40 -5.63 10.29
N LEU A 126 15.85 -5.65 9.07
CA LEU A 126 16.25 -6.64 8.06
C LEU A 126 17.73 -6.53 7.65
N ARG A 127 18.30 -5.33 7.68
CA ARG A 127 19.73 -5.12 7.39
C ARG A 127 20.62 -5.60 8.53
N GLU A 128 20.23 -5.31 9.77
CA GLU A 128 20.94 -5.77 10.97
C GLU A 128 20.92 -7.31 11.06
N ASP A 129 19.77 -7.93 10.76
CA ASP A 129 19.63 -9.40 10.74
C ASP A 129 20.48 -10.05 9.63
N GLY A 130 20.59 -9.44 8.45
CA GLY A 130 21.41 -9.97 7.35
C GLY A 130 22.91 -9.97 7.64
N ILE A 131 23.41 -8.91 8.31
CA ILE A 131 24.83 -8.78 8.68
C ILE A 131 25.21 -9.84 9.72
N LEU A 132 24.32 -10.15 10.67
CA LEU A 132 24.53 -11.18 11.69
C LEU A 132 24.71 -12.58 11.08
N LEU A 133 23.87 -12.93 10.10
CA LEU A 133 23.97 -14.22 9.40
C LEU A 133 25.26 -14.35 8.59
N GLU A 134 25.74 -13.25 8.00
CA GLU A 134 27.01 -13.25 7.26
C GLU A 134 28.22 -13.39 8.20
N THR A 135 28.15 -12.79 9.40
CA THR A 135 29.18 -12.97 10.43
C THR A 135 29.18 -14.37 11.03
N GLU A 136 28.02 -15.01 11.20
CA GLU A 136 27.97 -16.41 11.64
C GLU A 136 28.49 -17.35 10.55
N ALA A 137 28.09 -17.18 9.28
CA ALA A 137 28.57 -18.01 8.18
C ALA A 137 30.11 -17.93 8.02
N ARG A 138 30.70 -16.74 8.21
CA ARG A 138 32.16 -16.54 8.16
C ARG A 138 32.89 -17.08 9.39
N ARG A 139 32.21 -17.31 10.51
CA ARG A 139 32.79 -17.84 11.75
C ARG A 139 32.79 -19.37 11.79
N ILE A 140 31.95 -20.01 10.99
CA ILE A 140 31.78 -21.47 10.93
C ILE A 140 32.53 -22.08 9.73
N ALA A 141 32.99 -21.26 8.78
CA ALA A 141 33.89 -21.63 7.68
C ALA A 141 35.36 -21.42 8.06
#